data_AF-A0A3T0GI50-F1
#
_entry.id   AF-A0A3T0GI50-F1
#
_cell.length_a   1.000
_cell.length_b   1.000
_cell.length_c   1.000
_cell.angle_alpha   90.00
_cell.angle_beta   90.00
_cell.angle_gamma   90.00
#
_symmetry.space_group_name_H-M   'P 1'
#
loop_
_entity.id
_entity.type
_entity.pdbx_description
1 polymer ?
#
loop_
_entity_poly.entity_id
_entity_poly.type
_entity_poly.pdbx_seq_one_letter_code
_entity_poly.pdbx_strand_id
1 'polypeptide(L)' 'MFCTNEATKKLFKAIEFQNVSDENIAPEEAWNHFQQALKEGANVNAFEDGMTPLMCIASAFVTSSNEEQQFRAYG' A
#
# COMPACT_ATOMS: atom_id res chain seq x y z
N MET A 1 -18.87 -2.31 15.07
CA MET A 1 -18.02 -1.29 14.44
C MET A 1 -16.58 -1.67 14.75
N PHE A 2 -15.85 -2.24 13.80
CA PHE A 2 -14.43 -2.50 14.00
C PHE A 2 -13.76 -1.13 13.98
N CYS A 3 -13.41 -0.61 15.16
CA CYS A 3 -12.71 0.67 15.28
C CYS A 3 -11.28 0.45 14.76
N THR A 4 -11.07 0.64 13.46
CA THR A 4 -9.73 0.77 12.90
C THR A 4 -9.09 1.98 13.58
N ASN A 5 -7.98 1.76 14.29
CA ASN A 5 -7.26 2.85 14.93
C ASN A 5 -6.68 3.79 13.86
N GLU A 6 -6.41 5.03 14.22
CA GLU A 6 -5.92 6.03 13.26
C GLU A 6 -4.62 5.60 12.57
N ALA A 7 -3.75 4.84 13.25
CA ALA A 7 -2.55 4.28 12.67
C ALA A 7 -2.86 3.29 11.52
N THR A 8 -3.90 2.48 11.66
CA THR A 8 -4.31 1.51 10.63
C THR A 8 -4.90 2.19 9.40
N LYS A 9 -5.69 3.26 9.60
CA LYS A 9 -6.19 4.08 8.48
C LYS A 9 -5.04 4.78 7.74
N LYS A 10 -4.05 5.31 8.47
CA LYS A 10 -2.83 5.87 7.87
C LYS A 10 -2.07 4.82 7.07
N LEU A 11 -2.01 3.58 7.57
CA LEU A 11 -1.36 2.47 6.87
C LEU A 11 -2.05 2.16 5.54
N PHE A 12 -3.39 2.05 5.52
CA PHE A 12 -4.15 1.87 4.28
C PHE A 12 -3.87 2.98 3.26
N LYS A 13 -3.97 4.24 3.70
CA LYS A 13 -3.75 5.40 2.84
C LYS A 13 -2.33 5.45 2.26
N ALA A 14 -1.31 5.11 3.06
CA ALA A 14 0.07 5.05 2.59
C ALA A 14 0.29 3.98 1.51
N ILE A 15 -0.40 2.84 1.61
CA ILE A 15 -0.33 1.76 0.61
C ILE A 15 -1.07 2.16 -0.68
N GLU A 16 -2.23 2.81 -0.56
CA GLU A 16 -2.97 3.32 -1.73
C GLU A 16 -2.16 4.35 -2.52
N PHE A 17 -1.47 5.28 -1.83
CA PHE A 17 -0.64 6.27 -2.50
C PHE A 17 0.53 5.69 -3.31
N GLN A 18 1.01 4.48 -2.99
CA GLN A 18 2.01 3.82 -3.83
C GLN A 18 1.42 3.33 -5.17
N ASN A 19 0.10 3.09 -5.24
CA ASN A 19 -0.57 2.56 -6.42
C ASN A 19 -1.17 3.63 -7.34
N VAL A 20 -1.47 4.83 -6.83
CA VAL A 20 -2.04 5.90 -7.66
C VAL A 20 -0.92 6.76 -8.21
N SER A 21 -0.68 6.68 -9.53
CA SER A 21 0.30 7.50 -10.25
C SER A 21 -0.07 9.00 -10.36
N ASP A 22 -0.98 9.49 -9.51
CA ASP A 22 -1.45 10.89 -9.48
C ASP A 22 -0.50 11.75 -8.62
N GLU A 23 0.64 12.07 -9.21
CA GLU A 23 1.45 13.30 -9.14
C GLU A 23 1.65 14.12 -7.84
N ASN A 24 1.33 13.65 -6.62
CA ASN A 24 1.45 14.51 -5.42
C ASN A 24 2.22 13.94 -4.22
N ILE A 25 2.70 12.69 -4.24
CA ILE A 25 3.51 12.13 -3.14
C ILE A 25 4.67 11.34 -3.73
N ALA A 26 5.89 11.68 -3.33
CA ALA A 26 7.07 10.96 -3.78
C ALA A 26 7.10 9.54 -3.17
N PRO A 27 7.56 8.50 -3.90
CA PRO A 27 7.58 7.11 -3.41
C PRO A 27 8.25 6.94 -2.04
N GLU A 28 9.29 7.73 -1.77
CA GLU A 28 9.98 7.79 -0.49
C GLU A 28 9.12 8.33 0.65
N GLU A 29 8.23 9.28 0.39
CA GLU A 29 7.31 9.83 1.38
C GLU A 29 6.24 8.80 1.75
N ALA A 30 5.70 8.07 0.76
CA ALA A 30 4.77 6.97 1.01
C ALA A 30 5.40 5.88 1.89
N TRP A 31 6.68 5.55 1.65
CA TRP A 31 7.43 4.61 2.48
C TRP A 31 7.64 5.13 3.92
N ASN A 32 7.95 6.42 4.08
CA ASN A 32 8.08 7.02 5.42
C ASN A 32 6.76 6.97 6.20
N HIS A 33 5.63 7.27 5.55
CA HIS A 33 4.30 7.16 6.15
C HIS A 33 3.97 5.72 6.55
N PHE A 34 4.31 4.76 5.71
CA PHE A 34 4.17 3.33 6.01
C PHE A 34 4.93 2.93 7.27
N GLN A 35 6.22 3.28 7.35
CA GLN A 35 7.05 2.98 8.52
C GLN A 35 6.54 3.66 9.80
N GLN A 36 6.05 4.90 9.69
CA GLN A 36 5.48 5.62 10.82
C GLN A 36 4.20 4.95 11.33
N ALA A 37 3.29 4.53 10.45
CA ALA A 37 2.06 3.85 10.84
C ALA A 37 2.35 2.53 11.60
N LEU A 38 3.38 1.78 11.19
CA LEU A 38 3.82 0.59 11.91
C LEU A 38 4.35 0.93 13.32
N LYS A 39 5.15 1.99 13.45
CA LYS A 39 5.65 2.46 14.76
C LYS A 39 4.51 2.91 15.68
N GLU A 40 3.45 3.46 15.12
CA GLU A 40 2.24 3.88 15.85
C GLU A 40 1.32 2.69 16.22
N GLY A 41 1.66 1.46 15.84
CA GLY A 41 0.89 0.26 16.19
C GLY A 41 -0.28 -0.02 15.26
N ALA A 42 -0.14 0.28 13.97
CA ALA A 42 -1.11 -0.13 12.95
C ALA A 42 -1.30 -1.65 12.93
N ASN A 43 -2.55 -2.10 12.82
CA ASN A 43 -2.87 -3.53 12.71
C ASN A 43 -2.87 -3.94 11.23
N VAL A 44 -1.81 -4.64 10.80
CA VAL A 44 -1.65 -5.12 9.42
C VAL A 44 -2.70 -6.14 8.97
N ASN A 45 -3.46 -6.71 9.92
CA ASN A 45 -4.53 -7.67 9.67
C ASN A 45 -5.93 -7.07 9.89
N ALA A 46 -6.03 -5.75 10.12
CA ALA A 46 -7.34 -5.11 10.18
C ALA A 46 -8.04 -5.28 8.83
N PHE A 47 -9.32 -5.64 8.87
CA PHE A 47 -10.10 -5.86 7.66
C PHE A 47 -10.97 -4.63 7.41
N GLU A 48 -10.71 -3.92 6.32
CA GLU A 48 -11.38 -2.68 5.92
C GLU A 48 -11.59 -2.73 4.40
N ASP A 49 -12.79 -2.33 3.94
CA ASP A 49 -13.15 -2.30 2.52
C ASP A 49 -12.83 -3.58 1.71
N GLY A 50 -12.95 -4.74 2.37
CA GLY A 50 -12.78 -6.05 1.74
C GLY A 50 -11.33 -6.55 1.66
N MET A 51 -10.36 -5.78 2.16
CA MET A 51 -8.94 -6.13 2.16
C MET A 51 -8.31 -5.90 3.56
N THR A 52 -7.15 -6.50 3.79
CA THR A 52 -6.27 -6.09 4.90
C THR A 52 -5.11 -5.26 4.37
N PRO A 53 -4.44 -4.43 5.21
CA PRO A 53 -3.22 -3.75 4.78
C PRO A 53 -2.18 -4.72 4.20
N LEU A 54 -2.04 -5.91 4.79
CA LEU A 54 -1.14 -6.96 4.28
C LEU A 54 -1.54 -7.44 2.88
N MET A 55 -2.83 -7.59 2.59
CA MET A 55 -3.32 -7.94 1.25
C MET A 55 -3.05 -6.83 0.23
N CYS A 56 -3.27 -5.56 0.60
CA CYS A 56 -3.01 -4.41 -0.27
C CYS A 56 -1.52 -4.30 -0.65
N ILE A 57 -0.62 -4.57 0.30
CA ILE A 57 0.82 -4.63 0.04
C ILE A 57 1.14 -5.75 -0.96
N ALA A 58 0.64 -6.96 -0.69
CA ALA A 58 0.89 -8.11 -1.57
C ALA A 58 0.38 -7.85 -3.00
N SER A 59 -0.77 -7.21 -3.17
CA SER A 59 -1.28 -6.84 -4.50
C SER A 59 -0.38 -5.85 -5.22
N ALA A 60 0.19 -4.86 -4.51
CA ALA A 60 1.06 -3.84 -5.11
C ALA A 60 2.41 -4.42 -5.61
N PHE A 61 2.95 -5.43 -4.94
CA PHE A 61 4.18 -6.11 -5.38
C PHE A 61 3.95 -7.08 -6.54
N VAL A 62 2.77 -7.69 -6.64
CA VAL A 62 2.44 -8.63 -7.72
C VAL A 62 2.26 -7.90 -9.06
N THR A 63 1.73 -6.68 -9.05
CA THR A 63 1.58 -5.87 -10.26
C THR A 63 2.92 -5.42 -10.85
N SER A 64 3.93 -5.10 -10.03
CA SER A 64 5.23 -4.65 -10.53
C SER A 64 6.05 -5.74 -11.25
N SER A 65 5.72 -7.02 -11.04
CA SER A 65 6.43 -8.16 -11.65
C SER A 65 5.90 -8.54 -13.04
N ASN A 66 4.71 -8.06 -13.41
CA ASN A 66 4.06 -8.38 -14.68
C ASN A 66 4.31 -7.34 -15.78
N GLU A 67 4.67 -6.10 -15.42
CA GLU A 67 4.92 -5.03 -16.39
C GLU A 67 6.29 -5.20 -17.08
N GLU A 68 7.28 -5.81 -16.42
CA GLU A 68 8.57 -6.14 -17.04
C GLU A 68 8.47 -7.25 -18.12
N GLN A 69 7.44 -8.11 -18.07
CA GLN A 69 7.28 -9.18 -19.07
C GLN A 69 6.54 -8.73 -20.34
N GLN A 70 5.71 -7.68 -20.26
CA GLN A 70 4.98 -7.16 -21.42
C GLN A 70 5.90 -6.42 -22.42
N PHE A 71 7.03 -5.87 -21.97
CA PHE A 71 7.96 -5.15 -22.85
C PHE A 71 8.93 -6.08 -23.61
N ARG A 72 9.15 -7.32 -23.15
CA ARG A 72 10.05 -8.28 -23.81
C ARG A 72 9.38 -9.17 -24.85
N ALA A 73 8.06 -9.15 -24.95
CA ALA A 73 7.32 -9.93 -25.94
C ALA A 73 7.17 -9.22 -27.31
N TYR A 74 7.59 -7.96 -27.42
CA TYR A 74 7.51 -7.14 -28.64
C TYR A 74 8.81 -6.40 -29.00
N GLY A 75 9.97 -7.00 -28.70
CA GLY A 75 11.30 -6.49 -29.07
C GLY A 75 11.99 -7.37 -30.09
#